data_AF-A0A9N9LZF9-F1
#
_entry.id   AF-A0A9N9LZF9-F1
#
_cell.length_a   1.000
_cell.length_b   1.000
_cell.length_c   1.000
_cell.angle_alpha   90.00
_cell.angle_beta   90.00
_cell.angle_gamma   90.00
#
_symmetry.space_group_name_H-M   'P 1'
#
loop_
_entity.id
_entity.type
_entity.pdbx_description
1 polymer ?
#
loop_
_entity_poly.entity_id
_entity_poly.type
_entity_poly.pdbx_seq_one_letter_code
_entity_poly.pdbx_strand_id
1 'polypeptide(L)'
;MPPDSQNYTRDRGFLDLLSIRSTSYLLRQPDHYTTQQKKADRERGCTEDQISAIGSILKYDPKEWYDILAVSDTCTTEEVNQAYEEKSLAVHPKKNPSSEAYRAFQIVENAANALRHGDEYKGEDATNSERSKGSRAIKTQERAMTTLFQKEIYKLATPYMEALIENPWLGNWKELDQLNDHIKRQNERDGKEGVDKFQGTIDYHTHVAMFKLVDEYKKLIKKTPTTPTERRNQAMAEEKLPQIWQSLDVTNTARGYPQSWNTSQPETLGLPGSVTTAGPCKSTMSHILPRYEKPAEGYMAKVMRNVPYQEVPSFGNVRPNLIKTEPLEETKVINTGPAQDIDMVSTHALAKQLNNEVEGLKEQMNEMRTYMLQLLTC
;
A
#
# COMPACT_ATOMS: atom_id res chain seq x y z
N MET A 1 -9.23 73.32 15.27
CA MET A 1 -10.46 73.10 14.48
C MET A 1 -10.50 71.66 14.02
N PRO A 2 -11.50 70.89 14.46
CA PRO A 2 -12.10 69.87 13.61
C PRO A 2 -13.62 70.08 13.52
N PRO A 3 -14.21 70.15 12.32
CA PRO A 3 -15.62 69.86 12.10
C PRO A 3 -15.76 68.42 11.59
N ASP A 4 -16.90 67.76 11.57
CA ASP A 4 -18.16 67.91 12.26
C ASP A 4 -18.81 66.53 12.11
N SER A 5 -19.37 66.04 13.20
CA SER A 5 -20.34 64.95 13.17
C SER A 5 -21.67 65.51 12.68
N GLN A 6 -22.21 65.01 11.56
CA GLN A 6 -23.66 64.88 11.38
C GLN A 6 -24.07 64.13 10.10
N ASN A 7 -24.90 63.11 10.32
CA ASN A 7 -26.15 62.78 9.60
C ASN A 7 -26.29 61.36 9.05
N TYR A 8 -27.00 60.59 9.88
CA TYR A 8 -27.89 59.50 9.52
C TYR A 8 -28.93 59.96 8.48
N THR A 9 -28.99 59.28 7.34
CA THR A 9 -30.25 59.01 6.64
C THR A 9 -30.25 57.56 6.18
N ARG A 10 -31.17 56.81 6.77
CA ARG A 10 -31.79 55.59 6.27
C ARG A 10 -32.02 55.68 4.76
N ASP A 11 -31.52 54.70 4.01
CA ASP A 11 -32.26 54.22 2.86
C ASP A 11 -32.33 52.70 2.87
N ARG A 12 -33.57 52.21 2.97
CA ARG A 12 -33.95 50.80 2.92
C ARG A 12 -34.43 50.57 1.50
N GLY A 13 -33.79 49.66 0.78
CA GLY A 13 -34.39 49.09 -0.42
C GLY A 13 -33.37 48.61 -1.43
N PHE A 14 -32.75 47.45 -1.17
CA PHE A 14 -32.17 46.64 -2.24
C PHE A 14 -32.01 45.17 -1.81
N LEU A 15 -33.10 44.59 -1.31
CA LEU A 15 -33.29 43.15 -1.26
C LEU A 15 -34.68 42.86 -1.85
N ASP A 16 -34.71 41.84 -2.71
CA ASP A 16 -35.81 41.36 -3.55
C ASP A 16 -36.13 42.14 -4.84
N LEU A 17 -35.54 41.65 -5.94
CA LEU A 17 -36.25 41.25 -7.18
C LEU A 17 -35.26 40.96 -8.32
N LEU A 18 -34.43 39.92 -8.17
CA LEU A 18 -33.99 39.11 -9.31
C LEU A 18 -34.04 37.63 -8.91
N SER A 19 -35.29 37.16 -8.81
CA SER A 19 -35.66 35.80 -9.16
C SER A 19 -35.23 35.53 -10.60
N ILE A 20 -34.00 35.05 -10.79
CA ILE A 20 -33.56 34.39 -12.02
C ILE A 20 -33.16 32.97 -11.64
N ARG A 21 -34.02 32.05 -12.05
CA ARG A 21 -33.75 30.63 -12.20
C ARG A 21 -32.40 30.41 -12.91
N SER A 22 -31.64 29.43 -12.42
CA SER A 22 -30.85 28.50 -13.25
C SER A 22 -29.82 29.14 -14.20
N THR A 23 -28.66 29.52 -13.67
CA THR A 23 -27.41 29.65 -14.46
C THR A 23 -26.22 29.11 -13.67
N SER A 24 -26.35 27.89 -13.15
CA SER A 24 -25.23 27.06 -12.65
C SER A 24 -24.61 26.22 -13.78
N TYR A 25 -24.64 26.71 -15.01
CA TYR A 25 -23.83 26.21 -16.12
C TYR A 25 -22.74 27.25 -16.37
N LEU A 26 -21.46 26.85 -16.34
CA LEU A 26 -20.23 27.57 -16.74
C LEU A 26 -19.09 27.64 -15.70
N LEU A 27 -18.97 26.64 -14.82
CA LEU A 27 -17.65 26.14 -14.39
C LEU A 27 -17.57 24.66 -14.75
N ARG A 28 -17.65 24.37 -16.05
CA ARG A 28 -17.44 23.03 -16.58
C ARG A 28 -15.97 22.70 -16.45
N GLN A 29 -15.63 21.75 -15.58
CA GLN A 29 -14.32 21.11 -15.52
C GLN A 29 -13.88 20.73 -16.95
N PRO A 30 -12.60 20.90 -17.33
CA PRO A 30 -12.12 20.48 -18.64
C PRO A 30 -12.50 19.01 -18.85
N ASP A 31 -13.10 18.68 -20.00
CA ASP A 31 -13.53 17.31 -20.30
C ASP A 31 -12.37 16.35 -19.99
N HIS A 32 -12.50 15.54 -18.93
CA HIS A 32 -11.43 14.68 -18.41
C HIS A 32 -10.91 13.68 -19.45
N TYR A 33 -11.63 13.52 -20.56
CA TYR A 33 -11.30 12.66 -21.67
C TYR A 33 -10.93 13.48 -22.91
N THR A 34 -9.65 13.86 -22.98
CA THR A 34 -9.14 14.80 -23.99
C THR A 34 -9.15 14.21 -25.41
N THR A 35 -9.16 15.07 -26.43
CA THR A 35 -9.02 14.66 -27.84
C THR A 35 -7.74 13.85 -28.10
N GLN A 36 -6.66 14.12 -27.36
CA GLN A 36 -5.42 13.35 -27.43
C GLN A 36 -5.61 11.94 -26.87
N GLN A 37 -6.33 11.80 -25.75
CA GLN A 37 -6.65 10.50 -25.17
C GLN A 37 -7.54 9.66 -26.10
N LYS A 38 -8.55 10.29 -26.72
CA LYS A 38 -9.43 9.64 -27.71
C LYS A 38 -8.63 9.10 -28.91
N LYS A 39 -7.66 9.88 -29.40
CA LYS A 39 -6.79 9.43 -30.50
C LYS A 39 -5.94 8.23 -30.07
N ALA A 40 -5.31 8.30 -28.90
CA ALA A 40 -4.50 7.21 -28.37
C ALA A 40 -5.32 5.93 -28.13
N ASP A 41 -6.57 6.05 -27.68
CA ASP A 41 -7.45 4.91 -27.45
C ASP A 41 -7.94 4.26 -28.76
N ARG A 42 -8.18 5.05 -29.82
CA ARG A 42 -8.42 4.52 -31.17
C ARG A 42 -7.22 3.73 -31.69
N GLU A 43 -6.00 4.22 -31.46
CA GLU A 43 -4.75 3.53 -31.83
C GLU A 43 -4.56 2.22 -31.03
N ARG A 44 -5.13 2.11 -29.83
CA ARG A 44 -5.17 0.88 -29.00
C ARG A 44 -6.29 -0.10 -29.40
N GLY A 45 -7.09 0.22 -30.40
CA GLY A 45 -8.20 -0.62 -30.86
C GLY A 45 -9.48 -0.50 -30.04
N CYS A 46 -9.68 0.59 -29.28
CA CYS A 46 -10.98 0.86 -28.64
C CYS A 46 -12.03 1.18 -29.71
N THR A 47 -13.24 0.66 -29.56
CA THR A 47 -14.36 1.02 -30.44
C THR A 47 -14.89 2.42 -30.12
N GLU A 48 -15.56 3.06 -31.08
CA GLU A 48 -16.13 4.40 -30.84
C GLU A 48 -17.19 4.37 -29.73
N ASP A 49 -17.95 3.28 -29.63
CA ASP A 49 -18.95 3.07 -28.57
C ASP A 49 -18.30 2.99 -27.19
N GLN A 50 -17.14 2.31 -27.07
CA GLN A 50 -16.35 2.21 -25.85
C GLN A 50 -15.81 3.56 -25.40
N ILE A 51 -15.27 4.33 -26.35
CA ILE A 51 -14.75 5.70 -26.15
C ILE A 51 -15.88 6.64 -25.72
N SER A 52 -17.05 6.52 -26.36
CA SER A 52 -18.25 7.29 -26.04
C SER A 52 -18.79 6.95 -24.64
N ALA A 53 -18.87 5.66 -24.29
CA ALA A 53 -19.32 5.20 -22.98
C ALA A 53 -18.42 5.73 -21.86
N ILE A 54 -17.09 5.57 -21.99
CA ILE A 54 -16.12 6.12 -21.02
C ILE A 54 -16.26 7.64 -20.92
N GLY A 55 -16.31 8.34 -22.05
CA GLY A 55 -16.44 9.79 -22.08
C GLY A 55 -17.74 10.30 -21.43
N SER A 56 -18.83 9.54 -21.56
CA SER A 56 -20.12 9.88 -20.93
C SER A 56 -20.06 9.78 -19.41
N ILE A 57 -19.36 8.77 -18.87
CA ILE A 57 -19.22 8.56 -17.42
C ILE A 57 -18.27 9.60 -16.81
N LEU A 58 -17.13 9.86 -17.46
CA LEU A 58 -16.11 10.79 -16.98
C LEU A 58 -16.52 12.27 -17.06
N LYS A 59 -17.66 12.57 -17.68
CA LYS A 59 -18.21 13.93 -17.76
C LYS A 59 -18.86 14.38 -16.44
N TYR A 60 -19.38 13.44 -15.66
CA TYR A 60 -20.10 13.73 -14.42
C TYR A 60 -19.16 13.82 -13.21
N ASP A 61 -19.56 14.57 -12.19
CA ASP A 61 -18.87 14.54 -10.90
C ASP A 61 -19.10 13.16 -10.24
N PRO A 62 -18.10 12.56 -9.57
CA PRO A 62 -18.26 11.27 -8.88
C PRO A 62 -19.41 11.20 -7.85
N LYS A 63 -19.99 12.35 -7.45
CA LYS A 63 -21.16 12.44 -6.56
C LYS A 63 -22.50 12.43 -7.30
N GLU A 64 -22.52 12.60 -8.62
CA GLU A 64 -23.74 12.62 -9.44
C GLU A 64 -24.18 11.19 -9.81
N TRP A 65 -24.48 10.36 -8.80
CA TRP A 65 -24.69 8.91 -8.98
C TRP A 65 -25.83 8.56 -9.94
N TYR A 66 -26.93 9.31 -9.88
CA TYR A 66 -28.10 9.13 -10.76
C TYR A 66 -27.75 9.40 -12.23
N ASP A 67 -27.00 10.47 -12.50
CA ASP A 67 -26.57 10.82 -13.87
C ASP A 67 -25.51 9.84 -14.40
N ILE A 68 -24.58 9.41 -13.55
CA ILE A 68 -23.57 8.39 -13.88
C ILE A 68 -24.25 7.09 -14.33
N LEU A 69 -25.28 6.64 -13.62
CA LEU A 69 -26.03 5.42 -13.96
C LEU A 69 -27.17 5.65 -14.96
N ALA A 70 -27.49 6.91 -15.28
CA ALA A 70 -28.63 7.30 -16.11
C ALA A 70 -29.97 6.71 -15.62
N VAL A 71 -30.18 6.75 -14.30
CA VAL A 71 -31.40 6.30 -13.62
C VAL A 71 -32.14 7.48 -12.99
N SER A 72 -33.45 7.33 -12.78
CA SER A 72 -34.27 8.34 -12.12
C SER A 72 -33.93 8.47 -10.64
N ASP A 73 -34.22 9.62 -10.02
CA ASP A 73 -34.11 9.83 -8.56
C ASP A 73 -35.02 8.89 -7.75
N THR A 74 -36.06 8.40 -8.40
CA THR A 74 -37.11 7.50 -7.90
C THR A 74 -36.87 6.03 -8.27
N CYS A 75 -35.67 5.69 -8.76
CA CYS A 75 -35.36 4.35 -9.25
C CYS A 75 -35.40 3.28 -8.14
N THR A 76 -35.77 2.05 -8.51
CA THR A 76 -35.69 0.91 -7.59
C THR A 76 -34.29 0.29 -7.58
N THR A 77 -34.01 -0.54 -6.57
CA THR A 77 -32.72 -1.25 -6.48
C THR A 77 -32.49 -2.18 -7.68
N GLU A 78 -33.55 -2.74 -8.26
CA GLU A 78 -33.48 -3.56 -9.46
C GLU A 78 -33.04 -2.74 -10.68
N GLU A 79 -33.58 -1.53 -10.85
CA GLU A 79 -33.20 -0.62 -11.94
C GLU A 79 -31.73 -0.18 -11.81
N VAL A 80 -31.27 0.09 -10.58
CA VAL A 80 -29.86 0.37 -10.29
C VAL A 80 -28.97 -0.81 -10.69
N ASN A 81 -29.38 -2.05 -10.37
CA ASN A 81 -28.61 -3.24 -10.72
C ASN A 81 -28.53 -3.45 -12.24
N GLN A 82 -29.65 -3.25 -12.93
CA GLN A 82 -29.70 -3.37 -14.39
C GLN A 82 -28.82 -2.32 -15.07
N ALA A 83 -28.92 -1.04 -14.64
CA ALA A 83 -28.08 0.04 -15.15
C ALA A 83 -26.58 -0.19 -14.87
N TYR A 84 -26.27 -0.69 -13.67
CA TYR A 84 -24.90 -1.06 -13.29
C TYR A 84 -24.33 -2.16 -14.19
N GLU A 85 -25.08 -3.24 -14.44
CA GLU A 85 -24.65 -4.34 -15.31
C GLU A 85 -24.36 -3.85 -16.73
N GLU A 86 -25.28 -3.06 -17.30
CA GLU A 86 -25.15 -2.50 -18.65
C GLU A 86 -23.91 -1.61 -18.77
N LYS A 87 -23.74 -0.64 -17.86
CA LYS A 87 -22.62 0.30 -17.91
C LYS A 87 -21.29 -0.38 -17.61
N SER A 88 -21.24 -1.25 -16.61
CA SER A 88 -20.05 -2.02 -16.26
C SER A 88 -19.55 -2.87 -17.42
N LEU A 89 -20.46 -3.47 -18.20
CA LEU A 89 -20.10 -4.24 -19.40
C LEU A 89 -19.46 -3.35 -20.48
N ALA A 90 -19.95 -2.12 -20.66
CA ALA A 90 -19.44 -1.17 -21.65
C ALA A 90 -18.03 -0.64 -21.30
N VAL A 91 -17.74 -0.42 -20.01
CA VAL A 91 -16.44 0.12 -19.55
C VAL A 91 -15.51 -0.91 -18.92
N HIS A 92 -15.85 -2.20 -18.99
CA HIS A 92 -15.06 -3.24 -18.33
C HIS A 92 -13.60 -3.26 -18.83
N PRO A 93 -12.57 -3.15 -17.96
CA PRO A 93 -11.17 -2.99 -18.37
C PRO A 93 -10.60 -4.21 -19.11
N LYS A 94 -11.17 -5.41 -18.90
CA LYS A 94 -10.80 -6.62 -19.68
C LYS A 94 -11.25 -6.56 -21.15
N LYS A 95 -12.36 -5.88 -21.45
CA LYS A 95 -12.95 -5.81 -22.79
C LYS A 95 -12.65 -4.50 -23.50
N ASN A 96 -12.29 -3.47 -22.74
CA ASN A 96 -12.03 -2.12 -23.22
C ASN A 96 -10.54 -1.76 -23.00
N PRO A 97 -9.73 -1.64 -24.06
CA PRO A 97 -8.29 -1.39 -23.94
C PRO A 97 -7.93 0.07 -23.59
N SER A 98 -8.92 0.94 -23.36
CA SER A 98 -8.68 2.33 -22.95
C SER A 98 -7.98 2.41 -21.61
N SER A 99 -7.04 3.35 -21.46
CA SER A 99 -6.38 3.60 -20.18
C SER A 99 -7.36 4.04 -19.09
N GLU A 100 -8.46 4.69 -19.49
CA GLU A 100 -9.45 5.26 -18.59
C GLU A 100 -10.60 4.30 -18.26
N ALA A 101 -10.66 3.13 -18.91
CA ALA A 101 -11.71 2.14 -18.69
C ALA A 101 -11.84 1.74 -17.21
N TYR A 102 -10.70 1.55 -16.55
CA TYR A 102 -10.66 1.20 -15.13
C TYR A 102 -11.25 2.31 -14.25
N ARG A 103 -10.91 3.57 -14.52
CA ARG A 103 -11.42 4.72 -13.76
C ARG A 103 -12.92 4.89 -13.96
N ALA A 104 -13.40 4.79 -15.20
CA ALA A 104 -14.83 4.84 -15.51
C ALA A 104 -15.59 3.69 -14.82
N PHE A 105 -15.01 2.49 -14.79
CA PHE A 105 -15.58 1.33 -14.09
C PHE A 105 -15.73 1.59 -12.59
N GLN A 106 -14.71 2.16 -11.93
CA GLN A 106 -14.78 2.51 -10.51
C GLN A 106 -15.84 3.56 -10.20
N ILE A 107 -16.00 4.57 -11.07
CA ILE A 107 -17.04 5.58 -10.90
C ILE A 107 -18.44 4.94 -10.98
N VAL A 108 -18.66 4.02 -11.93
CA VAL A 108 -19.92 3.27 -12.06
C VAL A 108 -20.18 2.37 -10.84
N GLU A 109 -19.15 1.67 -10.34
CA GLU A 109 -19.24 0.82 -9.15
C GLU A 109 -19.58 1.63 -7.88
N ASN A 110 -18.90 2.76 -7.70
CA ASN A 110 -19.16 3.66 -6.58
C ASN A 110 -20.57 4.25 -6.64
N ALA A 111 -21.03 4.68 -7.82
CA ALA A 111 -22.39 5.19 -8.00
C ALA A 111 -23.46 4.13 -7.66
N ALA A 112 -23.27 2.89 -8.12
CA ALA A 112 -24.20 1.80 -7.80
C ALA A 112 -24.23 1.48 -6.31
N ASN A 113 -23.08 1.44 -5.64
CA ASN A 113 -22.99 1.20 -4.21
C ASN A 113 -23.63 2.33 -3.39
N ALA A 114 -23.42 3.58 -3.81
CA ALA A 114 -24.06 4.73 -3.18
C ALA A 114 -25.60 4.65 -3.28
N LEU A 115 -26.14 4.32 -4.45
CA LEU A 115 -27.60 4.18 -4.62
C LEU A 115 -28.18 2.96 -3.89
N ARG A 116 -27.42 1.87 -3.74
CA ARG A 116 -27.87 0.66 -3.01
C ARG A 116 -27.89 0.85 -1.50
N HIS A 117 -26.92 1.59 -0.95
CA HIS A 117 -26.69 1.69 0.50
C HIS A 117 -27.03 3.07 1.08
N GLY A 118 -27.34 4.06 0.23
CA GLY A 118 -27.68 5.42 0.66
C GLY A 118 -26.53 6.16 1.33
N ASP A 119 -26.89 7.10 2.21
CA ASP A 119 -25.97 8.02 2.89
C ASP A 119 -24.89 7.34 3.76
N GLU A 120 -25.04 6.05 4.08
CA GLU A 120 -24.04 5.28 4.82
C GLU A 120 -22.80 4.94 3.97
N TYR A 121 -22.88 5.07 2.64
CA TYR A 121 -21.78 4.78 1.74
C TYR A 121 -20.72 5.88 1.74
N LYS A 122 -19.60 5.62 2.42
CA LYS A 122 -18.39 6.44 2.37
C LYS A 122 -17.54 5.99 1.18
N GLY A 123 -17.88 6.47 -0.01
CA GLY A 123 -17.25 6.02 -1.25
C GLY A 123 -15.72 6.03 -1.25
N GLU A 124 -15.14 5.13 -2.05
CA GLU A 124 -13.70 5.09 -2.30
C GLU A 124 -13.34 6.19 -3.31
N ASP A 125 -12.44 7.10 -2.96
CA ASP A 125 -12.06 8.22 -3.84
C ASP A 125 -11.37 7.70 -5.11
N ALA A 126 -12.11 7.73 -6.23
CA ALA A 126 -11.67 7.25 -7.53
C ALA A 126 -10.40 7.98 -8.05
N THR A 127 -10.05 9.13 -7.47
CA THR A 127 -8.83 9.87 -7.84
C THR A 127 -7.54 9.27 -7.27
N ASN A 128 -7.62 8.32 -6.31
CA ASN A 128 -6.46 7.75 -5.64
C ASN A 128 -6.08 6.33 -6.12
N SER A 129 -6.68 5.83 -7.21
CA SER A 129 -6.60 4.40 -7.58
C SER A 129 -5.54 4.01 -8.61
N GLU A 130 -4.75 4.94 -9.16
CA GLU A 130 -3.72 4.60 -10.18
C GLU A 130 -2.62 3.65 -9.66
N ARG A 131 -2.53 3.41 -8.35
CA ARG A 131 -1.52 2.52 -7.73
C ARG A 131 -1.96 1.09 -7.43
N SER A 132 -3.24 0.71 -7.62
CA SER A 132 -3.74 -0.59 -7.15
C SER A 132 -4.25 -1.50 -8.28
N LYS A 133 -3.43 -1.74 -9.31
CA LYS A 133 -3.65 -2.87 -10.22
C LYS A 133 -3.19 -4.16 -9.56
N GLY A 134 -3.91 -4.66 -8.55
CA GLY A 134 -3.52 -5.90 -7.88
C GLY A 134 -4.36 -6.44 -6.72
N SER A 135 -5.43 -5.77 -6.30
CA SER A 135 -6.20 -6.27 -5.15
C SER A 135 -7.63 -6.65 -5.55
N ARG A 136 -7.90 -7.96 -5.60
CA ARG A 136 -9.23 -8.49 -5.26
C ARG A 136 -9.72 -7.73 -4.04
N ALA A 137 -11.01 -7.39 -4.02
CA ALA A 137 -11.71 -6.89 -2.85
C ALA A 137 -11.19 -7.60 -1.59
N ILE A 138 -10.28 -6.94 -0.88
CA ILE A 138 -9.89 -7.34 0.45
C ILE A 138 -11.13 -6.95 1.24
N LYS A 139 -12.03 -7.93 1.44
CA LYS A 139 -12.96 -7.88 2.57
C LYS A 139 -12.16 -7.29 3.70
N THR A 140 -12.58 -6.14 4.22
CA THR A 140 -12.01 -5.50 5.41
C THR A 140 -11.91 -6.59 6.46
N GLN A 141 -10.76 -7.26 6.48
CA GLN A 141 -10.55 -8.50 7.18
C GLN A 141 -10.50 -8.02 8.61
N GLU A 142 -11.58 -8.32 9.35
CA GLU A 142 -11.70 -8.22 10.80
C GLU A 142 -10.29 -8.27 11.37
N ARG A 143 -9.77 -7.08 11.76
CA ARG A 143 -8.33 -6.84 11.98
C ARG A 143 -7.79 -8.03 12.73
N ALA A 144 -7.07 -8.91 12.04
CA ALA A 144 -6.70 -10.19 12.63
C ALA A 144 -5.84 -9.87 13.83
N MET A 145 -6.43 -9.97 15.02
CA MET A 145 -5.74 -9.65 16.25
C MET A 145 -4.48 -10.50 16.27
N THR A 146 -3.35 -9.84 16.54
CA THR A 146 -2.06 -10.50 16.64
C THR A 146 -2.18 -11.69 17.58
N THR A 147 -1.94 -12.89 17.05
CA THR A 147 -2.06 -14.14 17.83
C THR A 147 -1.04 -14.13 18.97
N LEU A 148 -1.29 -14.91 20.04
CA LEU A 148 -0.31 -15.05 21.14
C LEU A 148 1.04 -15.52 20.62
N PHE A 149 1.04 -16.44 19.65
CA PHE A 149 2.25 -16.90 18.95
C PHE A 149 2.99 -15.75 18.25
N GLN A 150 2.29 -14.91 17.49
CA GLN A 150 2.90 -13.76 16.82
C GLN A 150 3.50 -12.77 17.83
N LYS A 151 2.84 -12.53 18.97
CA LYS A 151 3.38 -11.66 20.03
C LYS A 151 4.69 -12.18 20.60
N GLU A 152 4.82 -13.49 20.84
CA GLU A 152 6.08 -14.09 21.28
C GLU A 152 7.17 -13.97 20.22
N ILE A 153 6.85 -14.18 18.94
CA ILE A 153 7.81 -13.95 17.85
C ILE A 153 8.25 -12.49 17.78
N TYR A 154 7.35 -11.53 17.96
CA TYR A 154 7.71 -10.10 17.97
C TYR A 154 8.60 -9.76 19.17
N LYS A 155 8.37 -10.36 20.33
CA LYS A 155 9.27 -10.23 21.47
C LYS A 155 10.68 -10.75 21.17
N LEU A 156 10.80 -11.89 20.47
CA LEU A 156 12.09 -12.42 20.03
C LEU A 156 12.75 -11.57 18.93
N ALA A 157 11.94 -10.95 18.06
CA ALA A 157 12.41 -10.08 16.98
C ALA A 157 12.88 -8.70 17.47
N THR A 158 12.37 -8.24 18.61
CA THR A 158 12.61 -6.88 19.13
C THR A 158 14.08 -6.48 19.20
N PRO A 159 15.02 -7.27 19.76
CA PRO A 159 16.43 -6.86 19.78
C PRO A 159 17.05 -6.69 18.39
N TYR A 160 16.59 -7.45 17.38
CA TYR A 160 17.06 -7.31 16.00
C TYR A 160 16.46 -6.07 15.33
N MET A 161 15.21 -5.75 15.64
CA MET A 161 14.55 -4.53 15.17
C MET A 161 15.16 -3.27 15.82
N GLU A 162 15.54 -3.34 17.10
CA GLU A 162 16.27 -2.25 17.78
C GLU A 162 17.66 -2.03 17.15
N ALA A 163 18.41 -3.10 16.91
CA ALA A 163 19.69 -3.02 16.19
C ALA A 163 19.52 -2.44 14.77
N LEU A 164 18.41 -2.74 14.11
CA LEU A 164 18.05 -2.20 12.80
C LEU A 164 17.73 -0.69 12.86
N ILE A 165 17.01 -0.24 13.89
CA ILE A 165 16.72 1.18 14.13
C ILE A 165 18.01 1.97 14.40
N GLU A 166 18.92 1.39 15.19
CA GLU A 166 20.21 2.01 15.53
C GLU A 166 21.15 2.09 14.33
N ASN A 167 21.25 1.02 13.54
CA ASN A 167 22.15 0.97 12.39
C ASN A 167 21.54 0.14 11.24
N PRO A 168 20.84 0.78 10.30
CA PRO A 168 20.17 0.09 9.20
C PRO A 168 21.13 -0.45 8.12
N TRP A 169 22.43 -0.21 8.27
CA TRP A 169 23.47 -0.64 7.34
C TRP A 169 24.14 -1.96 7.70
N LEU A 170 23.86 -2.52 8.89
CA LEU A 170 24.50 -3.76 9.39
C LEU A 170 24.26 -5.00 8.51
N GLY A 171 23.25 -4.99 7.63
CA GLY A 171 23.11 -5.91 6.50
C GLY A 171 22.89 -7.40 6.83
N ASN A 172 23.06 -7.81 8.09
CA ASN A 172 22.88 -9.18 8.53
C ASN A 172 21.58 -9.31 9.32
N TRP A 173 20.51 -9.66 8.61
CA TRP A 173 19.15 -9.81 9.16
C TRP A 173 18.67 -11.27 9.12
N LYS A 174 19.61 -12.23 9.08
CA LYS A 174 19.34 -13.66 8.93
C LYS A 174 18.44 -14.19 10.06
N GLU A 175 18.52 -13.61 11.25
CA GLU A 175 17.68 -13.97 12.37
C GLU A 175 16.22 -13.55 12.16
N LEU A 176 15.96 -12.38 11.54
CA LEU A 176 14.61 -11.95 11.17
C LEU A 176 14.02 -12.84 10.06
N ASP A 177 14.84 -13.30 9.12
CA ASP A 177 14.43 -14.29 8.11
C ASP A 177 14.01 -15.62 8.76
N GLN A 178 14.80 -16.11 9.72
CA GLN A 178 14.47 -17.34 10.45
C GLN A 178 13.16 -17.22 11.24
N LEU A 179 12.91 -16.07 11.87
CA LEU A 179 11.64 -15.81 12.57
C LEU A 179 10.46 -15.75 11.59
N ASN A 180 10.63 -15.11 10.44
CA ASN A 180 9.62 -15.08 9.38
C ASN A 180 9.31 -16.48 8.83
N ASP A 181 10.33 -17.30 8.62
CA ASP A 181 10.13 -18.68 8.18
C ASP A 181 9.43 -19.53 9.24
N HIS A 182 9.66 -19.26 10.52
CA HIS A 182 8.93 -19.91 11.60
C HIS A 182 7.44 -19.55 11.59
N ILE A 183 7.13 -18.26 11.38
CA ILE A 183 5.74 -17.79 11.21
C ILE A 183 5.07 -18.48 10.02
N LYS A 184 5.74 -18.53 8.86
CA LYS A 184 5.21 -19.19 7.65
C LYS A 184 4.89 -20.66 7.91
N ARG A 185 5.83 -21.43 8.48
CA ARG A 185 5.62 -22.86 8.80
C ARG A 185 4.52 -23.08 9.84
N GLN A 186 4.30 -22.13 10.74
CA GLN A 186 3.19 -22.22 11.69
C GLN A 186 1.85 -21.96 10.97
N ASN A 187 1.77 -20.89 10.17
CA ASN A 187 0.59 -20.59 9.38
C ASN A 187 0.22 -21.74 8.43
N GLU A 188 1.19 -22.37 7.78
CA GLU A 188 0.98 -23.56 6.93
C GLU A 188 0.42 -24.74 7.73
N ARG A 189 0.92 -24.98 8.95
CA ARG A 189 0.38 -26.01 9.86
C ARG A 189 -1.05 -25.70 10.33
N ASP A 190 -1.38 -24.42 10.45
CA ASP A 190 -2.73 -23.95 10.78
C ASP A 190 -3.67 -23.94 9.55
N GLY A 191 -3.23 -24.48 8.40
CA GLY A 191 -4.03 -24.60 7.19
C GLY A 191 -4.16 -23.32 6.37
N LYS A 192 -3.32 -22.31 6.61
CA LYS A 192 -3.29 -21.08 5.81
C LYS A 192 -2.48 -21.29 4.53
N GLU A 193 -3.04 -20.87 3.42
CA GLU A 193 -2.44 -21.01 2.09
C GLU A 193 -2.29 -19.66 1.38
N GLY A 194 -1.59 -19.65 0.24
CA GLY A 194 -1.48 -18.46 -0.62
C GLY A 194 -0.84 -17.26 0.07
N VAL A 195 -1.57 -16.15 0.17
CA VAL A 195 -1.12 -14.91 0.82
C VAL A 195 -1.22 -14.99 2.35
N ASP A 196 -2.13 -15.82 2.88
CA ASP A 196 -2.39 -15.91 4.32
C ASP A 196 -1.25 -16.61 5.07
N LYS A 197 -0.41 -17.38 4.37
CA LYS A 197 0.80 -17.97 4.97
C LYS A 197 1.82 -16.92 5.43
N PHE A 198 1.76 -15.71 4.86
CA PHE A 198 2.61 -14.59 5.26
C PHE A 198 1.99 -13.72 6.37
N GLN A 199 0.80 -14.08 6.85
CA GLN A 199 0.12 -13.29 7.87
C GLN A 199 0.96 -13.22 9.16
N GLY A 200 1.29 -12.00 9.56
CA GLY A 200 2.09 -11.71 10.76
C GLY A 200 3.60 -11.77 10.56
N THR A 201 4.11 -12.07 9.36
CA THR A 201 5.55 -11.95 9.08
C THR A 201 6.00 -10.49 9.25
N ILE A 202 7.22 -10.32 9.75
CA ILE A 202 7.88 -9.05 9.99
C ILE A 202 8.43 -8.53 8.67
N ASP A 203 7.90 -7.40 8.22
CA ASP A 203 8.36 -6.70 7.02
C ASP A 203 9.55 -5.80 7.32
N TYR A 204 10.63 -6.44 7.72
CA TYR A 204 11.84 -5.73 8.13
C TYR A 204 12.58 -5.10 6.94
N HIS A 205 12.38 -5.58 5.70
CA HIS A 205 12.97 -4.95 4.51
C HIS A 205 12.43 -3.54 4.28
N THR A 206 11.11 -3.35 4.46
CA THR A 206 10.51 -2.01 4.42
C THR A 206 11.08 -1.13 5.52
N HIS A 207 11.28 -1.66 6.72
CA HIS A 207 11.93 -0.94 7.82
C HIS A 207 13.36 -0.54 7.47
N VAL A 208 14.19 -1.45 6.93
CA VAL A 208 15.57 -1.15 6.49
C VAL A 208 15.57 0.02 5.50
N ALA A 209 14.70 -0.02 4.49
CA ALA A 209 14.63 1.04 3.49
C ALA A 209 14.24 2.39 4.11
N MET A 210 13.23 2.40 4.98
CA MET A 210 12.75 3.61 5.66
C MET A 210 13.81 4.18 6.61
N PHE A 211 14.47 3.35 7.41
CA PHE A 211 15.51 3.81 8.33
C PHE A 211 16.76 4.32 7.61
N LYS A 212 17.13 3.75 6.45
CA LYS A 212 18.19 4.33 5.60
C LYS A 212 17.82 5.71 5.10
N LEU A 213 16.58 5.90 4.64
CA LEU A 213 16.09 7.20 4.19
C LEU A 213 16.09 8.23 5.33
N VAL A 214 15.64 7.82 6.52
CA VAL A 214 15.71 8.63 7.74
C VAL A 214 17.14 9.05 8.06
N ASP A 215 18.10 8.11 8.01
CA ASP A 215 19.50 8.39 8.30
C ASP A 215 20.08 9.43 7.31
N GLU A 216 19.76 9.30 6.03
CA GLU A 216 20.14 10.30 5.00
C GLU A 216 19.50 11.66 5.26
N TYR A 217 18.22 11.72 5.63
CA TYR A 217 17.56 12.98 5.97
C TYR A 217 18.16 13.62 7.22
N LYS A 218 18.47 12.83 8.26
CA LYS A 218 19.18 13.31 9.44
C LYS A 218 20.55 13.89 9.08
N LYS A 219 21.30 13.28 8.15
CA LYS A 219 22.57 13.82 7.66
C LYS A 219 22.39 15.16 6.94
N LEU A 220 21.36 15.28 6.09
CA LEU A 220 21.03 16.54 5.40
C LEU A 220 20.67 17.66 6.38
N ILE A 221 19.85 17.37 7.39
CA ILE A 221 19.41 18.34 8.41
C ILE A 221 20.57 18.82 9.28
N LYS A 222 21.51 17.92 9.63
CA LYS A 222 22.68 18.28 10.43
C LYS A 222 23.72 19.09 9.67
N LYS A 223 23.74 19.00 8.33
CA LYS A 223 24.73 19.67 7.49
C LYS A 223 24.32 21.13 7.29
N THR A 224 25.19 22.08 7.64
CA THR A 224 25.00 23.49 7.30
C THR A 224 25.00 23.65 5.77
N PRO A 225 23.92 24.15 5.15
CA PRO A 225 23.80 24.19 3.71
C PRO A 225 24.62 25.36 3.15
N THR A 226 25.48 25.08 2.17
CA THR A 226 26.36 26.07 1.53
C THR A 226 25.81 26.56 0.19
N THR A 227 24.97 25.76 -0.46
CA THR A 227 24.36 26.08 -1.76
C THR A 227 22.83 26.23 -1.68
N PRO A 228 22.19 26.93 -2.62
CA PRO A 228 20.72 26.97 -2.72
C PRO A 228 20.08 25.58 -2.85
N THR A 229 20.73 24.66 -3.58
CA THR A 229 20.25 23.28 -3.73
C THR A 229 20.28 22.52 -2.41
N GLU A 230 21.37 22.65 -1.64
CA GLU A 230 21.46 22.05 -0.30
C GLU A 230 20.39 22.60 0.65
N ARG A 231 20.10 23.91 0.61
CA ARG A 231 19.00 24.51 1.39
C ARG A 231 17.64 23.92 1.03
N ARG A 232 17.35 23.72 -0.26
CA ARG A 232 16.10 23.06 -0.71
C ARG A 232 16.02 21.62 -0.25
N ASN A 233 17.12 20.87 -0.36
CA ASN A 233 17.18 19.47 0.07
C ASN A 233 17.02 19.34 1.58
N GLN A 234 17.63 20.23 2.36
CA GLN A 234 17.45 20.30 3.80
C GLN A 234 15.99 20.61 4.16
N ALA A 235 15.38 21.64 3.58
CA ALA A 235 13.98 21.99 3.84
C ALA A 235 13.02 20.83 3.49
N MET A 236 13.26 20.13 2.37
CA MET A 236 12.52 18.93 2.01
C MET A 236 12.70 17.82 3.06
N ALA A 237 13.93 17.59 3.53
CA ALA A 237 14.20 16.58 4.56
C ALA A 237 13.48 16.91 5.87
N GLU A 238 13.48 18.18 6.30
CA GLU A 238 12.75 18.67 7.48
C GLU A 238 11.23 18.46 7.34
N GLU A 239 10.67 18.70 6.15
CA GLU A 239 9.24 18.49 5.86
C GLU A 239 8.85 17.00 5.81
N LYS A 240 9.68 16.16 5.17
CA LYS A 240 9.37 14.75 4.90
C LYS A 240 9.70 13.81 6.04
N LEU A 241 10.69 14.13 6.89
CA LEU A 241 11.11 13.25 7.97
C LEU A 241 9.95 12.90 8.94
N PRO A 242 9.10 13.85 9.41
CA PRO A 242 7.93 13.52 10.24
C PRO A 242 6.92 12.63 9.51
N GLN A 243 6.72 12.83 8.20
CA GLN A 243 5.78 12.03 7.40
C GLN A 243 6.25 10.57 7.28
N ILE A 244 7.55 10.35 7.13
CA ILE A 244 8.14 9.00 7.11
C ILE A 244 7.92 8.30 8.45
N TRP A 245 8.17 8.98 9.57
CA TRP A 245 7.95 8.44 10.90
C TRP A 245 6.49 8.09 11.17
N GLN A 246 5.58 9.02 10.84
CA GLN A 246 4.15 8.78 10.96
C GLN A 246 3.71 7.59 10.11
N SER A 247 4.20 7.47 8.87
CA SER A 247 3.90 6.34 7.98
C SER A 247 4.37 5.01 8.55
N LEU A 248 5.57 4.99 9.16
CA LEU A 248 6.11 3.80 9.79
C LEU A 248 5.26 3.37 11.00
N ASP A 249 4.90 4.31 11.87
CA ASP A 249 4.08 4.02 13.06
C ASP A 249 2.65 3.56 12.69
N VAL A 250 2.05 4.13 11.65
CA VAL A 250 0.78 3.67 11.09
C VAL A 250 0.91 2.24 10.57
N THR A 251 1.98 1.94 9.84
CA THR A 251 2.25 0.59 9.31
C THR A 251 2.44 -0.42 10.44
N ASN A 252 3.22 -0.07 11.46
CA ASN A 252 3.45 -0.91 12.63
C ASN A 252 2.16 -1.19 13.39
N THR A 253 1.36 -0.15 13.61
CA THR A 253 0.05 -0.27 14.27
C THR A 253 -0.90 -1.14 13.45
N ALA A 254 -0.98 -0.95 12.13
CA ALA A 254 -1.82 -1.74 11.25
C ALA A 254 -1.44 -3.23 11.23
N ARG A 255 -0.15 -3.54 11.39
CA ARG A 255 0.36 -4.92 11.45
C ARG A 255 0.38 -5.52 12.86
N GLY A 256 0.02 -4.74 13.88
CA GLY A 256 0.05 -5.18 15.27
C GLY A 256 1.45 -5.44 15.81
N TYR A 257 2.46 -4.74 15.28
CA TYR A 257 3.82 -4.80 15.81
C TYR A 257 3.92 -4.13 17.19
N PRO A 258 4.95 -4.46 17.99
CA PRO A 258 5.19 -3.81 19.28
C PRO A 258 5.33 -2.29 19.13
N GLN A 259 4.72 -1.55 20.07
CA GLN A 259 4.83 -0.08 20.12
C GLN A 259 6.28 0.39 20.37
N SER A 260 7.15 -0.46 20.91
CA SER A 260 8.58 -0.16 21.04
C SER A 260 9.29 -0.04 19.69
N TRP A 261 8.71 -0.52 18.60
CA TRP A 261 9.26 -0.35 17.25
C TRP A 261 8.82 0.97 16.61
N ASN A 262 7.89 1.69 17.24
CA ASN A 262 7.49 3.02 16.81
C ASN A 262 8.55 4.03 17.20
N THR A 263 8.84 4.92 16.26
CA THR A 263 10.02 5.79 16.31
C THR A 263 9.64 7.26 16.43
N SER A 264 8.36 7.60 16.28
CA SER A 264 7.85 8.96 16.49
C SER A 264 7.74 9.36 17.97
N GLN A 265 8.38 8.65 18.89
CA GLN A 265 8.43 9.06 20.29
C GLN A 265 9.09 10.46 20.37
N PRO A 266 8.36 11.49 20.85
CA PRO A 266 8.71 12.90 20.63
C PRO A 266 9.93 13.41 21.40
N GLU A 267 10.59 12.56 22.21
CA GLU A 267 11.60 13.02 23.18
C GLU A 267 13.05 13.05 22.64
N THR A 268 13.37 12.40 21.51
CA THR A 268 14.77 12.17 21.13
C THR A 268 15.29 12.92 19.90
N LEU A 269 14.46 13.67 19.18
CA LEU A 269 14.97 14.40 18.00
C LEU A 269 15.85 15.60 18.35
N GLY A 270 15.92 16.02 19.62
CA GLY A 270 16.86 17.05 20.07
C GLY A 270 16.79 18.34 19.25
N LEU A 271 15.66 18.58 18.58
CA LEU A 271 15.46 19.78 17.77
C LEU A 271 15.41 20.95 18.76
N PRO A 272 16.34 21.92 18.66
CA PRO A 272 16.38 23.05 19.57
C PRO A 272 15.13 23.90 19.35
N GLY A 273 14.11 23.72 20.20
CA GLY A 273 12.88 24.54 20.16
C GLY A 273 11.62 23.94 20.76
N SER A 274 11.53 22.63 21.01
CA SER A 274 10.35 22.05 21.67
C SER A 274 10.47 22.15 23.19
N VAL A 275 9.84 23.17 23.77
CA VAL A 275 9.65 23.28 25.22
C VAL A 275 8.55 22.31 25.64
N THR A 276 8.93 21.11 26.07
CA THR A 276 8.03 20.18 26.77
C THR A 276 8.42 20.13 28.24
N THR A 277 7.42 20.31 29.10
CA THR A 277 7.53 20.30 30.56
C THR A 277 8.11 18.97 31.05
N ALA A 278 9.19 19.05 31.82
CA ALA A 278 9.95 17.92 32.32
C ALA A 278 9.12 17.00 33.24
N GLY A 279 8.89 15.76 32.79
CA GLY A 279 8.60 14.62 33.67
C GLY A 279 9.90 14.03 34.25
N PRO A 280 9.82 13.20 35.31
CA PRO A 280 10.99 12.83 36.10
C PRO A 280 12.02 12.05 35.28
N CYS A 281 13.23 12.61 35.24
CA CYS A 281 14.42 12.06 34.62
C CYS A 281 14.62 10.58 34.95
N LYS A 282 14.67 9.73 33.92
CA LYS A 282 15.40 8.45 34.03
C LYS A 282 16.88 8.79 34.17
N SER A 283 17.38 8.55 35.38
CA SER A 283 18.79 8.62 35.75
C SER A 283 19.69 8.03 34.67
N THR A 284 20.76 8.75 34.37
CA THR A 284 21.88 8.40 33.50
C THR A 284 22.42 7.00 33.83
N MET A 285 21.89 5.97 33.16
CA MET A 285 22.58 4.69 33.06
C MET A 285 23.51 4.77 31.86
N SER A 286 24.73 5.20 32.15
CA SER A 286 25.93 4.80 31.41
C SER A 286 26.06 3.26 31.53
N HIS A 287 25.20 2.53 30.83
CA HIS A 287 25.45 1.15 30.51
C HIS A 287 26.28 1.13 29.24
N ILE A 288 27.54 0.75 29.40
CA ILE A 288 28.26 -0.03 28.41
C ILE A 288 27.28 -1.13 28.00
N LEU A 289 26.59 -0.97 26.86
CA LEU A 289 25.95 -2.11 26.21
C LEU A 289 27.08 -3.12 26.01
N PRO A 290 26.95 -4.37 26.51
CA PRO A 290 27.95 -5.36 26.21
C PRO A 290 28.12 -5.37 24.70
N ARG A 291 29.37 -5.35 24.21
CA ARG A 291 29.66 -5.70 22.82
C ARG A 291 28.74 -6.86 22.48
N TYR A 292 27.90 -6.70 21.46
CA TYR A 292 27.01 -7.76 21.02
C TYR A 292 27.88 -8.92 20.55
N GLU A 293 28.28 -9.77 21.49
CA GLU A 293 28.82 -11.08 21.21
C GLU A 293 27.66 -11.82 20.56
N LYS A 294 27.85 -12.23 19.32
CA LYS A 294 26.90 -13.08 18.59
C LYS A 294 26.30 -14.09 19.59
N PRO A 295 24.98 -14.17 19.75
CA PRO A 295 24.39 -15.22 20.56
C PRO A 295 24.94 -16.55 20.06
N ALA A 296 25.47 -17.36 20.98
CA ALA A 296 26.11 -18.63 20.65
C ALA A 296 25.22 -19.42 19.68
N GLU A 297 25.82 -19.94 18.61
CA GLU A 297 25.14 -20.80 17.64
C GLU A 297 24.31 -21.85 18.41
N GLY A 298 22.98 -21.75 18.30
CA GLY A 298 22.05 -22.64 19.01
C GLY A 298 21.12 -21.98 20.03
N TYR A 299 21.32 -20.71 20.42
CA TYR A 299 20.39 -20.01 21.33
C TYR A 299 18.96 -19.99 20.76
N MET A 300 18.80 -19.62 19.48
CA MET A 300 17.50 -19.64 18.81
C MET A 300 16.91 -21.06 18.74
N ALA A 301 17.71 -22.09 18.49
CA ALA A 301 17.24 -23.48 18.46
C ALA A 301 16.79 -23.99 19.85
N LYS A 302 17.28 -23.39 20.94
CA LYS A 302 16.86 -23.71 22.31
C LYS A 302 15.60 -22.95 22.72
N VAL A 303 15.53 -21.66 22.38
CA VAL A 303 14.35 -20.83 22.63
C VAL A 303 13.14 -21.32 21.83
N MET A 304 13.33 -21.63 20.54
CA MET A 304 12.28 -22.17 19.67
C MET A 304 11.75 -23.54 20.10
N ARG A 305 12.54 -24.32 20.84
CA ARG A 305 12.10 -25.62 21.40
C ARG A 305 11.19 -25.48 22.63
N ASN A 306 11.19 -24.32 23.28
CA ASN A 306 10.53 -24.12 24.57
C ASN A 306 9.33 -23.16 24.52
N VAL A 307 8.91 -22.71 23.34
CA VAL A 307 7.67 -21.92 23.21
C VAL A 307 6.49 -22.87 23.45
N PRO A 308 5.73 -22.73 24.55
CA PRO A 308 4.68 -23.69 24.90
C PRO A 308 3.56 -23.64 23.86
N TYR A 309 3.26 -24.81 23.28
CA TYR A 309 2.14 -24.98 22.38
C TYR A 309 0.84 -24.93 23.19
N GLN A 310 -0.04 -23.96 22.88
CA GLN A 310 -1.42 -24.04 23.35
C GLN A 310 -2.20 -24.89 22.35
N GLU A 311 -2.66 -26.06 22.81
CA GLU A 311 -3.64 -26.85 22.07
C GLU A 311 -4.89 -25.99 21.87
N VAL A 312 -5.25 -25.76 20.62
CA VAL A 312 -6.51 -25.10 20.27
C VAL A 312 -7.64 -26.05 20.70
N PRO A 313 -8.66 -25.59 21.45
CA PRO A 313 -9.77 -26.45 21.82
C PRO A 313 -10.40 -27.04 20.56
N SER A 314 -10.41 -28.38 20.48
CA SER A 314 -11.12 -29.11 19.43
C SER A 314 -12.58 -28.67 19.44
N PHE A 315 -12.98 -27.90 18.41
CA PHE A 315 -14.38 -27.62 18.17
C PHE A 315 -15.07 -28.95 17.86
N GLY A 316 -16.04 -29.30 18.70
CA GLY A 316 -16.75 -30.56 18.67
C GLY A 316 -17.33 -30.88 17.29
N ASN A 317 -17.12 -32.14 16.90
CA ASN A 317 -17.62 -32.77 15.69
C ASN A 317 -19.13 -32.53 15.48
N VAL A 318 -19.48 -31.69 14.51
CA VAL A 318 -20.78 -31.77 13.83
C VAL A 318 -20.61 -32.71 12.65
N ARG A 319 -21.22 -33.89 12.74
CA ARG A 319 -21.25 -34.91 11.68
C ARG A 319 -22.03 -34.40 10.47
N PRO A 320 -21.49 -34.44 9.24
CA PRO A 320 -22.31 -34.43 8.03
C PRO A 320 -22.67 -35.86 7.62
N ASN A 321 -23.88 -36.02 7.11
CA ASN A 321 -24.48 -37.28 6.68
C ASN A 321 -23.70 -37.97 5.56
N LEU A 322 -23.69 -39.31 5.64
CA LEU A 322 -23.24 -40.27 4.65
C LEU A 322 -23.82 -39.99 3.25
N ILE A 323 -22.93 -39.78 2.28
CA ILE A 323 -23.19 -40.12 0.88
C ILE A 323 -22.25 -41.28 0.54
N LYS A 324 -22.83 -42.40 0.10
CA LYS A 324 -22.11 -43.60 -0.34
C LYS A 324 -21.49 -43.32 -1.72
N THR A 325 -20.20 -43.55 -1.88
CA THR A 325 -19.54 -43.68 -3.19
C THR A 325 -18.80 -45.02 -3.26
N GLU A 326 -18.95 -45.66 -4.42
CA GLU A 326 -18.40 -46.96 -4.84
C GLU A 326 -16.85 -46.99 -4.90
N PRO A 327 -16.23 -48.20 -4.93
CA PRO A 327 -14.77 -48.33 -4.81
C PRO A 327 -14.05 -48.12 -6.14
N LEU A 328 -13.00 -47.28 -6.13
CA LEU A 328 -12.08 -47.10 -7.25
C LEU A 328 -10.95 -48.14 -7.21
N GLU A 329 -10.61 -48.60 -8.40
CA GLU A 329 -9.64 -49.65 -8.73
C GLU A 329 -8.19 -49.35 -8.32
N GLU A 330 -7.46 -50.43 -8.08
CA GLU A 330 -6.04 -50.52 -7.72
C GLU A 330 -5.12 -49.77 -8.71
N THR A 331 -4.32 -48.85 -8.19
CA THR A 331 -3.24 -48.21 -8.95
C THR A 331 -1.94 -49.01 -8.82
N LYS A 332 -1.40 -49.36 -9.99
CA LYS A 332 -0.11 -50.03 -10.19
C LYS A 332 1.05 -49.26 -9.58
N VAL A 333 1.89 -50.00 -8.86
CA VAL A 333 3.24 -49.63 -8.42
C VAL A 333 4.11 -49.30 -9.64
N ILE A 334 4.56 -48.05 -9.75
CA ILE A 334 5.53 -47.62 -10.75
C ILE A 334 6.94 -47.82 -10.18
N ASN A 335 7.71 -48.64 -10.89
CA ASN A 335 9.08 -49.03 -10.61
C ASN A 335 10.02 -47.87 -10.97
N THR A 336 10.80 -47.36 -10.02
CA THR A 336 11.80 -46.30 -10.24
C THR A 336 13.07 -46.90 -10.82
N GLY A 337 13.32 -46.64 -12.12
CA GLY A 337 14.57 -46.98 -12.80
C GLY A 337 15.76 -46.07 -12.39
N PRO A 338 17.00 -46.44 -12.78
CA PRO A 338 18.22 -45.82 -12.28
C PRO A 338 18.44 -44.41 -12.84
N ALA A 339 19.05 -43.57 -12.00
CA ALA A 339 19.40 -42.18 -12.27
C ALA A 339 20.21 -42.04 -13.58
N GLN A 340 19.67 -41.25 -14.51
CA GLN A 340 20.41 -40.82 -15.70
C GLN A 340 21.41 -39.74 -15.29
N ASP A 341 22.68 -39.97 -15.62
CA ASP A 341 23.75 -38.98 -15.56
C ASP A 341 23.35 -37.75 -16.38
N ILE A 342 23.17 -36.62 -15.70
CA ILE A 342 22.94 -35.33 -16.33
C ILE A 342 24.25 -34.89 -16.95
N ASP A 343 24.26 -34.83 -18.28
CA ASP A 343 25.41 -34.48 -19.10
C ASP A 343 25.94 -33.08 -18.74
N MET A 344 27.11 -33.04 -18.07
CA MET A 344 27.76 -31.82 -17.59
C MET A 344 28.01 -30.78 -18.69
N VAL A 345 28.10 -31.21 -19.95
CA VAL A 345 28.35 -30.31 -21.10
C VAL A 345 27.19 -29.32 -21.32
N SER A 346 25.95 -29.72 -20.99
CA SER A 346 24.75 -28.87 -21.15
C SER A 346 24.73 -27.70 -20.16
N THR A 347 25.21 -27.92 -18.93
CA THR A 347 25.20 -26.91 -17.87
C THR A 347 26.17 -25.76 -18.13
N HIS A 348 27.30 -26.03 -18.78
CA HIS A 348 28.30 -25.01 -19.11
C HIS A 348 27.85 -24.07 -20.23
N ALA A 349 27.12 -24.59 -21.22
CA ALA A 349 26.57 -23.81 -22.31
C ALA A 349 25.50 -22.82 -21.81
N LEU A 350 24.61 -23.28 -20.92
CA LEU A 350 23.59 -22.45 -20.27
C LEU A 350 24.22 -21.35 -19.41
N ALA A 351 25.25 -21.66 -18.63
CA ALA A 351 25.96 -20.67 -17.82
C ALA A 351 26.61 -19.56 -18.68
N LYS A 352 27.17 -19.93 -19.84
CA LYS A 352 27.77 -18.99 -20.78
C LYS A 352 26.73 -18.08 -21.43
N GLN A 353 25.56 -18.62 -21.77
CA GLN A 353 24.45 -17.83 -22.31
C GLN A 353 23.93 -16.80 -21.29
N LEU A 354 23.71 -17.22 -20.04
CA LEU A 354 23.30 -16.33 -18.95
C LEU A 354 24.29 -15.19 -18.71
N ASN A 355 25.60 -15.48 -18.73
CA ASN A 355 26.61 -14.44 -18.57
C ASN A 355 26.59 -13.40 -19.71
N ASN A 356 26.36 -13.84 -20.95
CA ASN A 356 26.25 -12.91 -22.09
C ASN A 356 25.00 -12.02 -21.97
N GLU A 357 23.87 -12.56 -21.50
CA GLU A 357 22.65 -11.78 -21.26
C GLU A 357 22.85 -10.74 -20.15
N VAL A 358 23.56 -11.11 -19.06
CA VAL A 358 23.87 -10.19 -17.96
C VAL A 358 24.77 -9.04 -18.41
N GLU A 359 25.79 -9.30 -19.23
CA GLU A 359 26.65 -8.23 -19.76
C GLU A 359 25.89 -7.29 -20.72
N GLY A 360 24.98 -7.82 -21.55
CA GLY A 360 24.12 -6.99 -22.40
C GLY A 360 23.22 -6.05 -21.60
N LEU A 361 22.65 -6.52 -20.48
CA LEU A 361 21.83 -5.68 -19.60
C LEU A 361 22.65 -4.59 -18.89
N LYS A 362 23.90 -4.87 -18.52
CA LYS A 362 24.80 -3.86 -17.93
C LYS A 362 25.11 -2.74 -18.91
N GLU A 363 25.30 -3.07 -20.19
CA GLU A 363 25.57 -2.08 -21.23
C GLU A 363 24.36 -1.18 -21.47
N GLN A 364 23.15 -1.75 -21.58
CA GLN A 364 21.91 -0.98 -21.66
C GLN A 364 21.70 -0.05 -20.46
N MET A 365 22.00 -0.51 -19.24
CA MET A 365 21.93 0.34 -18.05
C MET A 365 22.92 1.52 -18.10
N ASN A 366 24.12 1.31 -18.63
CA ASN A 366 25.12 2.37 -18.77
C ASN A 366 24.72 3.40 -19.83
N GLU A 367 24.12 2.97 -20.95
CA GLU A 367 23.56 3.86 -21.96
C GLU A 367 22.44 4.73 -21.37
N MET A 368 21.49 4.12 -20.66
CA MET A 368 20.40 4.83 -20.00
C MET A 368 20.90 5.82 -18.94
N ARG A 369 21.93 5.45 -18.18
CA ARG A 369 22.59 6.36 -17.22
C ARG A 369 23.22 7.56 -17.92
N THR A 370 23.88 7.33 -19.06
CA THR A 370 24.50 8.40 -19.85
C THR A 370 23.45 9.35 -20.39
N TYR A 371 22.34 8.83 -20.92
CA TYR A 371 21.20 9.62 -21.39
C TYR A 371 20.58 10.47 -20.28
N MET A 372 20.37 9.89 -19.09
CA MET A 372 19.87 10.63 -17.93
C MET A 372 20.82 11.75 -17.49
N LEU A 373 22.13 11.53 -17.54
CA LEU A 373 23.11 12.58 -17.22
C LEU A 373 23.08 13.72 -18.25
N GLN A 374 22.90 13.41 -19.54
CA GLN A 374 22.74 14.44 -20.58
C GLN A 374 21.49 15.29 -20.36
N LEU A 375 20.35 14.68 -20.02
CA LEU A 375 19.11 15.39 -19.71
C LEU A 375 19.21 16.30 -18.47
N LEU A 376 20.08 15.98 -17.52
CA LEU A 376 20.31 16.82 -16.34
C LEU A 376 21.28 17.99 -16.59
N THR A 377 22.04 17.96 -17.68
CA THR A 377 22.98 19.02 -18.05
C THR A 377 22.45 20.04 -19.06
N CYS A 378 21.31 19.75 -19.69
CA CYS A 378 20.54 20.69 -20.52
C CYS A 378 19.46 21.37 -19.70
#